data_AF-A0A5Q4FY78-F1
#
_entry.id   AF-A0A5Q4FY78-F1
#
_cell.length_a   1.000
_cell.length_b   1.000
_cell.length_c   1.000
_cell.angle_alpha   90.00
_cell.angle_beta   90.00
_cell.angle_gamma   90.00
#
_symmetry.space_group_name_H-M   'P 1'
#
loop_
_entity.id
_entity.type
_entity.pdbx_description
1 polymer ?
#
loop_
_entity_poly.entity_id
_entity_poly.type
_entity_poly.pdbx_seq_one_letter_code
_entity_poly.pdbx_strand_id
1 'polypeptide(L)'
;MKRSSRRTPLALLLIFLAVVLAGVGCVQRSDAVAPMLSIREPRSGATSTSANLRIAGYAMDDDGIAAIRVDGVDLLATPAYAGERGKRLVEFFFTIRDLSDGDVTVTIEAEDTTGRVTVLPYRLRLDGTPPTLELGSVTALGGGRLRVEGVVRDNTAITSVRINDVPLQFTPGPEVAFRVDVADVPGGEIVVEDAAGNVTRQALR
;
A
#
# COMPACT_ATOMS: atom_id res chain seq x y z
N MET A 1 26.95 -46.36 -82.92
CA MET A 1 27.44 -45.98 -81.58
C MET A 1 26.75 -44.70 -81.12
N LYS A 2 26.20 -44.72 -79.91
CA LYS A 2 25.38 -43.67 -79.28
C LYS A 2 26.20 -42.41 -78.94
N ARG A 3 25.61 -41.23 -79.13
CA ARG A 3 25.87 -40.05 -78.28
C ARG A 3 24.52 -39.55 -77.75
N SER A 4 24.27 -39.82 -76.48
CA SER A 4 23.13 -39.29 -75.72
C SER A 4 23.64 -38.11 -74.90
N SER A 5 23.16 -36.92 -75.26
CA SER A 5 23.25 -35.70 -74.44
C SER A 5 22.27 -35.85 -73.27
N ARG A 6 22.77 -35.83 -72.03
CA ARG A 6 21.94 -35.61 -70.83
C ARG A 6 22.36 -34.28 -70.21
N ARG A 7 21.49 -33.27 -70.38
CA ARG A 7 21.49 -32.04 -69.59
C ARG A 7 20.86 -32.38 -68.24
N THR A 8 21.65 -32.35 -67.17
CA THR A 8 21.15 -32.38 -65.79
C THR A 8 20.57 -31.00 -65.43
N PRO A 9 19.38 -30.90 -64.82
CA PRO A 9 18.75 -29.62 -64.57
C PRO A 9 19.30 -29.01 -63.27
N LEU A 10 20.04 -27.92 -63.42
CA LEU A 10 20.52 -27.04 -62.33
C LEU A 10 19.35 -26.43 -61.50
N ALA A 11 18.11 -26.54 -62.01
CA ALA A 11 16.90 -25.99 -61.40
C ALA A 11 16.48 -26.70 -60.10
N LEU A 12 16.82 -27.98 -59.89
CA LEU A 12 16.37 -28.71 -58.69
C LEU A 12 17.17 -28.37 -57.42
N LEU A 13 18.42 -27.92 -57.57
CA LEU A 13 19.31 -27.60 -56.43
C LEU A 13 19.02 -26.21 -55.83
N LEU A 14 18.51 -25.28 -56.65
CA LEU A 14 18.13 -23.92 -56.21
C LEU A 14 16.81 -23.90 -55.43
N ILE A 15 15.90 -24.84 -55.69
CA ILE A 15 14.63 -24.95 -54.97
C ILE A 15 14.86 -25.49 -53.55
N PHE A 16 15.80 -26.42 -53.37
CA PHE A 16 16.13 -26.97 -52.04
C PHE A 16 16.80 -25.93 -51.13
N LEU A 17 17.58 -24.99 -51.69
CA LEU A 17 18.22 -23.92 -50.91
C LEU A 17 17.22 -22.82 -50.49
N ALA A 18 16.19 -22.55 -51.30
CA ALA A 18 15.15 -21.56 -50.98
C ALA A 18 14.19 -22.04 -49.88
N VAL A 19 13.91 -23.34 -49.78
CA VAL A 19 13.03 -23.90 -48.75
C VAL A 19 13.72 -23.95 -47.38
N VAL A 20 15.04 -24.13 -47.32
CA VAL A 20 15.79 -24.14 -46.06
C VAL A 20 15.94 -22.72 -45.46
N LEU A 21 15.99 -21.67 -46.30
CA LEU A 21 16.03 -20.28 -45.81
C LEU A 21 14.65 -19.72 -45.39
N ALA A 22 13.53 -20.31 -45.85
CA ALA A 22 12.18 -19.89 -45.45
C ALA A 22 11.72 -20.48 -44.10
N GLY A 23 12.50 -21.40 -43.53
CA GLY A 23 12.19 -22.10 -42.27
C GLY A 23 12.68 -21.42 -41.00
N VAL A 24 13.40 -20.29 -41.10
CA VAL A 24 13.72 -19.45 -39.93
C VAL A 24 12.52 -18.54 -39.67
N GLY A 25 11.34 -19.13 -39.49
CA GLY A 25 10.28 -18.46 -38.76
C GLY A 25 10.86 -18.14 -37.40
N CYS A 26 11.09 -16.86 -37.13
CA CYS A 26 11.48 -16.39 -35.81
C CYS A 26 10.60 -17.11 -34.80
N VAL A 27 11.19 -17.96 -33.95
CA VAL A 27 10.52 -18.43 -32.75
C VAL A 27 10.31 -17.18 -31.93
N GLN A 28 9.16 -16.54 -32.13
CA GLN A 28 8.70 -15.45 -31.31
C GLN A 28 8.46 -16.11 -29.95
N ARG A 29 9.42 -15.92 -29.02
CA ARG A 29 9.15 -16.24 -27.62
C ARG A 29 7.97 -15.37 -27.25
N SER A 30 6.78 -15.96 -27.24
CA SER A 30 5.68 -15.44 -26.44
C SER A 30 6.27 -15.35 -25.04
N ASP A 31 6.39 -14.14 -24.51
CA ASP A 31 6.56 -14.03 -23.07
C ASP A 31 5.35 -14.74 -22.44
N ALA A 32 5.61 -15.55 -21.41
CA ALA A 32 4.64 -16.40 -20.73
C ALA A 32 4.44 -16.01 -19.25
N VAL A 33 5.07 -14.91 -18.82
CA VAL A 33 4.96 -14.39 -17.44
C VAL A 33 3.71 -13.53 -17.28
N ALA A 34 2.96 -13.73 -16.19
CA ALA A 34 1.82 -12.88 -15.83
C ALA A 34 2.27 -11.49 -15.32
N PRO A 35 1.40 -10.47 -15.30
CA PRO A 35 1.75 -9.12 -14.88
C PRO A 35 2.42 -9.03 -13.51
N MET A 36 3.39 -8.14 -13.36
CA MET A 36 3.91 -7.76 -12.04
C MET A 36 3.03 -6.66 -11.43
N LEU A 37 2.65 -6.85 -10.16
CA LEU A 37 1.95 -5.85 -9.34
C LEU A 37 2.82 -5.44 -8.16
N SER A 38 2.91 -4.13 -7.90
CA SER A 38 3.60 -3.59 -6.72
C SER A 38 2.84 -2.41 -6.14
N ILE A 39 2.66 -2.40 -4.81
CA ILE A 39 2.06 -1.28 -4.08
C ILE A 39 3.18 -0.40 -3.54
N ARG A 40 3.13 0.90 -3.85
CA ARG A 40 4.09 1.91 -3.40
C ARG A 40 3.73 2.41 -2.01
N GLU A 41 2.46 2.79 -1.83
CA GLU A 41 1.98 3.37 -0.58
C GLU A 41 0.46 3.18 -0.40
N PRO A 42 0.00 2.98 0.84
CA PRO A 42 0.82 2.62 2.00
C PRO A 42 1.51 1.27 1.83
N ARG A 43 2.43 0.92 2.74
CA ARG A 43 3.01 -0.42 2.74
C ARG A 43 1.98 -1.41 3.27
N SER A 44 1.94 -2.62 2.72
CA SER A 44 1.07 -3.65 3.28
C SER A 44 1.46 -3.95 4.73
N GLY A 45 0.46 -4.15 5.57
CA GLY A 45 0.62 -4.34 7.01
C GLY A 45 0.80 -3.04 7.80
N ALA A 46 0.81 -1.87 7.15
CA ALA A 46 0.82 -0.59 7.87
C ALA A 46 -0.50 -0.34 8.62
N THR A 47 -0.39 0.39 9.71
CA THR A 47 -1.53 1.02 10.39
C THR A 47 -1.73 2.43 9.85
N SER A 48 -2.97 2.77 9.54
CA SER A 48 -3.39 4.12 9.13
C SER A 48 -4.38 4.67 10.15
N THR A 49 -4.40 5.98 10.34
CA THR A 49 -5.42 6.70 11.13
C THR A 49 -6.53 7.28 10.23
N SER A 50 -6.33 7.29 8.91
CA SER A 50 -7.28 7.86 7.95
C SER A 50 -8.33 6.84 7.49
N ALA A 51 -9.60 7.18 7.70
CA ALA A 51 -10.76 6.46 7.15
C ALA A 51 -10.90 6.61 5.61
N ASN A 52 -10.19 7.57 5.02
CA ASN A 52 -10.07 7.74 3.56
C ASN A 52 -8.68 7.29 3.12
N LEU A 53 -8.59 6.05 2.67
CA LEU A 53 -7.32 5.40 2.37
C LEU A 53 -7.03 5.50 0.88
N ARG A 54 -5.94 6.18 0.52
CA ARG A 54 -5.41 6.20 -0.84
C ARG A 54 -4.34 5.13 -0.99
N ILE A 55 -4.51 4.19 -1.90
CA ILE A 55 -3.52 3.17 -2.26
C ILE A 55 -2.98 3.48 -3.65
N ALA A 56 -1.67 3.51 -3.82
CA ALA A 56 -0.99 3.75 -5.09
C ALA A 56 0.03 2.65 -5.40
N GLY A 57 0.17 2.31 -6.67
CA GLY A 57 1.03 1.21 -7.13
C GLY A 57 1.28 1.22 -8.63
N TYR A 58 1.91 0.14 -9.08
CA TYR A 58 2.29 -0.08 -10.48
C TYR A 58 1.87 -1.48 -10.93
N ALA A 59 1.43 -1.57 -12.18
CA ALA A 59 1.27 -2.81 -12.92
C ALA A 59 2.20 -2.79 -14.13
N MET A 60 2.94 -3.88 -14.37
CA MET A 60 3.92 -3.97 -15.46
C MET A 60 3.85 -5.33 -16.14
N ASP A 61 3.83 -5.31 -17.47
CA ASP A 61 3.83 -6.50 -18.33
C ASP A 61 4.36 -6.12 -19.71
N ASP A 62 5.07 -7.01 -20.40
CA ASP A 62 5.67 -6.71 -21.71
C ASP A 62 4.67 -6.82 -22.88
N ASP A 63 3.59 -7.59 -22.71
CA ASP A 63 2.41 -7.62 -23.60
C ASP A 63 1.42 -6.49 -23.28
N GLY A 64 1.60 -5.82 -22.14
CA GLY A 64 0.81 -4.67 -21.71
C GLY A 64 -0.42 -5.04 -20.88
N ILE A 65 -0.94 -4.06 -20.13
CA ILE A 65 -1.99 -4.28 -19.13
C ILE A 65 -3.38 -4.06 -19.74
N ALA A 66 -4.23 -5.08 -19.69
CA ALA A 66 -5.62 -5.02 -20.16
C ALA A 66 -6.61 -4.53 -19.08
N ALA A 67 -6.40 -4.94 -17.83
CA ALA A 67 -7.26 -4.55 -16.70
C ALA A 67 -6.47 -4.45 -15.39
N ILE A 68 -6.91 -3.55 -14.51
CA ILE A 68 -6.48 -3.50 -13.11
C ILE A 68 -7.75 -3.49 -12.26
N ARG A 69 -8.05 -4.59 -11.56
CA ARG A 69 -9.27 -4.73 -10.77
C ARG A 69 -8.99 -4.54 -9.30
N VAL A 70 -9.84 -3.77 -8.64
CA VAL A 70 -9.87 -3.61 -7.17
C VAL A 70 -11.20 -4.16 -6.68
N ASP A 71 -11.16 -5.27 -5.95
CA ASP A 71 -12.36 -6.02 -5.51
C ASP A 71 -13.34 -6.26 -6.66
N GLY A 72 -12.80 -6.61 -7.84
CA GLY A 72 -13.55 -6.89 -9.06
C GLY A 72 -13.89 -5.67 -9.92
N VAL A 73 -13.67 -4.44 -9.46
CA VAL A 73 -13.94 -3.21 -10.22
C VAL A 73 -12.72 -2.81 -11.06
N ASP A 74 -12.85 -2.80 -12.40
CA ASP A 74 -11.77 -2.41 -13.31
C ASP A 74 -11.51 -0.89 -13.29
N LEU A 75 -10.35 -0.49 -12.77
CA LEU A 75 -9.89 0.90 -12.77
C LEU A 75 -9.70 1.44 -14.18
N LEU A 76 -9.24 0.61 -15.13
CA LEU A 76 -8.98 1.02 -16.52
C LEU A 76 -10.25 1.26 -17.33
N ALA A 77 -11.41 0.86 -16.81
CA ALA A 77 -12.71 1.20 -17.38
C ALA A 77 -13.17 2.62 -17.01
N THR A 78 -12.48 3.30 -16.08
CA THR A 78 -12.83 4.67 -15.67
C THR A 78 -12.23 5.72 -16.61
N PRO A 79 -12.86 6.91 -16.77
CA PRO A 79 -12.31 7.98 -17.61
C PRO A 79 -10.90 8.43 -17.21
N ALA A 80 -10.55 8.34 -15.92
CA ALA A 80 -9.23 8.73 -15.41
C ALA A 80 -8.11 7.82 -15.92
N TYR A 81 -8.40 6.56 -16.25
CA TYR A 81 -7.43 5.56 -16.66
C TYR A 81 -7.66 4.98 -18.06
N ALA A 82 -8.67 5.45 -18.80
CA ALA A 82 -9.01 4.93 -20.11
C ALA A 82 -7.83 4.94 -21.09
N GLY A 83 -6.93 5.93 -20.98
CA GLY A 83 -5.72 6.05 -21.78
C GLY A 83 -4.55 5.15 -21.35
N GLU A 84 -4.66 4.42 -20.24
CA GLU A 84 -3.60 3.55 -19.72
C GLU A 84 -3.71 2.10 -20.21
N ARG A 85 -4.88 1.69 -20.72
CA ARG A 85 -5.10 0.32 -21.21
C ARG A 85 -4.17 -0.02 -22.39
N GLY A 86 -3.53 -1.18 -22.30
CA GLY A 86 -2.56 -1.70 -23.25
C GLY A 86 -1.13 -1.19 -23.04
N LYS A 87 -0.88 -0.27 -22.09
CA LYS A 87 0.49 0.16 -21.76
C LYS A 87 1.23 -0.94 -21.00
N ARG A 88 2.53 -0.98 -21.19
CA ARG A 88 3.46 -1.92 -20.52
C ARG A 88 3.74 -1.58 -19.06
N LEU A 89 3.53 -0.33 -18.68
CA LEU A 89 3.65 0.16 -17.32
C LEU A 89 2.48 1.10 -17.06
N VAL A 90 1.71 0.80 -16.03
CA VAL A 90 0.60 1.61 -15.57
C VAL A 90 0.84 1.98 -14.12
N GLU A 91 1.00 3.27 -13.84
CA GLU A 91 0.87 3.79 -12.47
C GLU A 91 -0.61 3.99 -12.16
N PHE A 92 -1.05 3.49 -11.03
CA PHE A 92 -2.44 3.60 -10.60
C PHE A 92 -2.53 4.01 -9.13
N PHE A 93 -3.66 4.61 -8.80
CA PHE A 93 -4.11 4.79 -7.44
C PHE A 93 -5.63 4.67 -7.36
N PHE A 94 -6.12 4.28 -6.19
CA PHE A 94 -7.53 4.29 -5.86
C PHE A 94 -7.73 4.72 -4.40
N THR A 95 -8.94 5.15 -4.06
CA THR A 95 -9.31 5.54 -2.70
C THR A 95 -10.45 4.68 -2.22
N ILE A 96 -10.28 4.09 -1.04
CA ILE A 96 -11.37 3.48 -0.28
C ILE A 96 -11.81 4.50 0.76
N ARG A 97 -13.12 4.74 0.83
CA ARG A 97 -13.72 5.75 1.70
C ARG A 97 -14.54 5.09 2.79
N ASP A 98 -14.80 5.86 3.84
CA ASP A 98 -15.72 5.50 4.92
C ASP A 98 -15.35 4.16 5.59
N LEU A 99 -14.04 3.88 5.67
CA LEU A 99 -13.53 2.71 6.35
C LEU A 99 -13.73 2.85 7.86
N SER A 100 -14.10 1.74 8.49
CA SER A 100 -14.15 1.62 9.95
C SER A 100 -12.88 0.97 10.47
N ASP A 101 -12.52 1.26 11.72
CA ASP A 101 -11.38 0.63 12.40
C ASP A 101 -11.42 -0.89 12.29
N GLY A 102 -10.24 -1.50 12.17
CA GLY A 102 -10.09 -2.94 11.99
C GLY A 102 -9.17 -3.32 10.84
N ASP A 103 -9.21 -4.60 10.48
CA ASP A 103 -8.44 -5.11 9.35
C ASP A 103 -9.16 -4.78 8.04
N VAL A 104 -8.42 -4.16 7.12
CA VAL A 104 -8.87 -3.88 5.75
C VAL A 104 -8.14 -4.82 4.81
N THR A 105 -8.91 -5.60 4.06
CA THR A 105 -8.38 -6.49 3.02
C THR A 105 -8.96 -6.09 1.68
N VAL A 106 -8.08 -5.93 0.69
CA VAL A 106 -8.41 -5.54 -0.68
C VAL A 106 -7.78 -6.56 -1.62
N THR A 107 -8.51 -7.02 -2.63
CA THR A 107 -7.95 -7.86 -3.68
C THR A 107 -7.64 -7.01 -4.90
N ILE A 108 -6.37 -6.97 -5.30
CA ILE A 108 -5.92 -6.23 -6.47
C ILE A 108 -5.49 -7.25 -7.52
N GLU A 109 -6.03 -7.12 -8.73
CA GLU A 109 -5.72 -8.01 -9.84
C GLU A 109 -5.20 -7.21 -11.02
N ALA A 110 -4.22 -7.75 -11.74
CA ALA A 110 -3.77 -7.21 -13.01
C ALA A 110 -3.87 -8.32 -14.06
N GLU A 111 -4.47 -7.99 -15.19
CA GLU A 111 -4.61 -8.86 -16.35
C GLU A 111 -3.85 -8.23 -17.53
N ASP A 112 -3.06 -9.01 -18.24
CA ASP A 112 -2.41 -8.56 -19.48
C ASP A 112 -3.31 -8.70 -20.71
N THR A 113 -2.85 -8.22 -21.87
CA THR A 113 -3.58 -8.32 -23.14
C THR A 113 -3.71 -9.74 -23.69
N THR A 114 -3.03 -10.72 -23.10
CA THR A 114 -3.11 -12.15 -23.44
C THR A 114 -4.03 -12.95 -22.50
N GLY A 115 -4.52 -12.32 -21.43
CA GLY A 115 -5.45 -12.88 -20.45
C GLY A 115 -4.79 -13.56 -19.24
N ARG A 116 -3.47 -13.42 -19.01
CA ARG A 116 -2.85 -13.91 -17.77
C ARG A 116 -3.11 -12.92 -16.64
N VAL A 117 -3.28 -13.44 -15.42
CA VAL A 117 -3.69 -12.67 -14.25
C VAL A 117 -2.73 -12.86 -13.09
N THR A 118 -2.37 -11.76 -12.42
CA THR A 118 -1.76 -11.75 -11.10
C THR A 118 -2.75 -11.24 -10.09
N VAL A 119 -2.88 -11.94 -8.96
CA VAL A 119 -3.75 -11.58 -7.83
C VAL A 119 -2.89 -11.24 -6.63
N LEU A 120 -3.09 -10.05 -6.06
CA LEU A 120 -2.40 -9.53 -4.89
C LEU A 120 -3.42 -9.27 -3.76
N PRO A 121 -3.44 -10.11 -2.70
CA PRO A 121 -4.16 -9.77 -1.49
C PRO A 121 -3.39 -8.68 -0.73
N TYR A 122 -4.01 -7.52 -0.57
CA TYR A 122 -3.44 -6.36 0.11
C TYR A 122 -4.12 -6.14 1.45
N ARG A 123 -3.33 -6.11 2.53
CA ARG A 123 -3.83 -5.99 3.91
C ARG A 123 -3.30 -4.75 4.59
N LEU A 124 -4.14 -4.14 5.42
CA LEU A 124 -3.86 -2.99 6.27
C LEU A 124 -4.64 -3.07 7.58
N ARG A 125 -4.20 -2.31 8.57
CA ARG A 125 -4.97 -2.02 9.77
C ARG A 125 -5.40 -0.55 9.78
N LEU A 126 -6.67 -0.29 10.08
CA LEU A 126 -7.17 1.05 10.36
C LEU A 126 -7.39 1.18 11.87
N ASP A 127 -6.83 2.24 12.43
CA ASP A 127 -7.06 2.66 13.81
C ASP A 127 -7.09 4.19 13.84
N GLY A 128 -8.27 4.74 13.59
CA GLY A 128 -8.52 6.18 13.58
C GLY A 128 -9.12 6.70 14.89
N THR A 129 -9.22 5.86 15.93
CA THR A 129 -9.79 6.23 17.22
C THR A 129 -8.73 6.91 18.10
N PRO A 130 -8.88 8.20 18.47
CA PRO A 130 -7.94 8.84 19.37
C PRO A 130 -8.04 8.31 20.81
N PRO A 131 -6.94 8.35 21.59
CA PRO A 131 -6.97 7.94 22.98
C PRO A 131 -7.86 8.87 23.81
N THR A 132 -8.52 8.32 24.81
CA THR A 132 -9.28 9.09 25.81
C THR A 132 -8.41 9.46 26.99
N LEU A 133 -8.62 10.66 27.54
CA LEU A 133 -7.92 11.17 28.70
C LEU A 133 -8.92 11.69 29.73
N GLU A 134 -8.84 11.14 30.95
CA GLU A 134 -9.64 11.56 32.10
C GLU A 134 -8.70 12.08 33.19
N LEU A 135 -8.71 13.40 33.41
CA LEU A 135 -8.01 13.99 34.56
C LEU A 135 -8.83 13.75 35.83
N GLY A 136 -8.22 13.08 36.79
CA GLY A 136 -8.79 12.87 38.12
C GLY A 136 -8.61 14.09 39.02
N SER A 137 -7.40 14.65 39.07
CA SER A 137 -7.15 15.89 39.80
C SER A 137 -5.97 16.68 39.24
N VAL A 138 -6.06 18.01 39.31
CA VAL A 138 -4.96 18.94 39.04
C VAL A 138 -4.86 19.90 40.22
N THR A 139 -3.91 19.65 41.11
CA THR A 139 -3.82 20.34 42.41
C THR A 139 -2.53 21.15 42.51
N ALA A 140 -2.63 22.44 42.87
CA ALA A 140 -1.45 23.24 43.14
C ALA A 140 -0.75 22.77 44.43
N LEU A 141 0.56 22.54 44.36
CA LEU A 141 1.38 22.15 45.51
C LEU A 141 2.08 23.34 46.19
N GLY A 142 1.94 24.55 45.60
CA GLY A 142 2.77 25.71 45.95
C GLY A 142 4.13 25.67 45.26
N GLY A 143 4.87 26.78 45.33
CA GLY A 143 6.20 26.90 44.71
C GLY A 143 6.23 26.73 43.19
N GLY A 144 5.12 27.05 42.51
CA GLY A 144 5.02 26.91 41.05
C GLY A 144 4.97 25.45 40.58
N ARG A 145 4.34 24.54 41.35
CA ARG A 145 4.19 23.13 41.00
C ARG A 145 2.73 22.67 41.06
N LEU A 146 2.40 21.71 40.20
CA LEU A 146 1.13 21.01 40.16
C LEU A 146 1.34 19.52 40.43
N ARG A 147 0.39 18.88 41.13
CA ARG A 147 0.16 17.44 41.09
C ARG A 147 -0.95 17.16 40.10
N VAL A 148 -0.66 16.32 39.11
CA VAL A 148 -1.61 15.91 38.07
C VAL A 148 -1.84 14.41 38.21
N GLU A 149 -3.10 14.02 38.28
CA GLU A 149 -3.56 12.63 38.34
C GLU A 149 -4.58 12.39 37.23
N GLY A 150 -4.49 11.24 36.58
CA GLY A 150 -5.43 10.88 35.52
C GLY A 150 -5.25 9.47 35.03
N VAL A 151 -6.17 9.08 34.14
CA VAL A 151 -6.16 7.81 33.44
C VAL A 151 -6.31 8.09 31.95
N VAL A 152 -5.47 7.45 31.14
CA VAL A 152 -5.58 7.45 29.68
C VAL A 152 -5.96 6.06 29.21
N ARG A 153 -6.83 5.98 28.21
CA ARG A 153 -7.30 4.71 27.64
C ARG A 153 -7.36 4.77 26.13
N ASP A 154 -7.05 3.64 25.50
CA ASP A 154 -7.07 3.46 24.06
C ASP A 154 -7.56 2.06 23.68
N ASN A 155 -8.07 1.90 22.46
CA ASN A 155 -8.53 0.61 21.92
C ASN A 155 -7.37 -0.35 21.61
N THR A 156 -6.16 0.16 21.38
CA THR A 156 -4.96 -0.61 21.04
C THR A 156 -3.91 -0.51 22.16
N ALA A 157 -3.24 0.63 22.26
CA ALA A 157 -2.23 0.88 23.28
C ALA A 157 -1.82 2.36 23.31
N ILE A 158 -1.69 2.90 24.51
CA ILE A 158 -1.00 4.17 24.76
C ILE A 158 0.50 3.94 24.63
N THR A 159 1.18 4.79 23.86
CA THR A 159 2.65 4.69 23.67
C THR A 159 3.40 5.91 24.18
N SER A 160 2.73 7.06 24.29
CA SER A 160 3.34 8.29 24.80
C SER A 160 2.34 9.09 25.64
N VAL A 161 2.82 9.55 26.80
CA VAL A 161 2.15 10.57 27.62
C VAL A 161 3.20 11.62 27.96
N ARG A 162 2.95 12.86 27.57
CA ARG A 162 3.83 14.00 27.84
C ARG A 162 3.07 15.07 28.58
N ILE A 163 3.67 15.63 29.63
CA ILE A 163 3.10 16.76 30.36
C ILE A 163 4.11 17.91 30.32
N ASN A 164 3.72 19.04 29.75
CA ASN A 164 4.62 20.17 29.46
C ASN A 164 5.89 19.72 28.71
N ASP A 165 5.69 18.91 27.66
CA ASP A 165 6.73 18.25 26.86
C ASP A 165 7.64 17.24 27.59
N VAL A 166 7.45 17.03 28.90
CA VAL A 166 8.19 16.02 29.66
C VAL A 166 7.51 14.65 29.51
N PRO A 167 8.20 13.63 28.96
CA PRO A 167 7.62 12.30 28.80
C PRO A 167 7.52 11.56 30.13
N LEU A 168 6.39 10.86 30.33
CA LEU A 168 6.21 9.92 31.43
C LEU A 168 6.74 8.54 31.05
N GLN A 169 7.34 7.85 32.01
CA GLN A 169 7.80 6.48 31.85
C GLN A 169 6.71 5.51 32.32
N PHE A 170 6.30 4.61 31.45
CA PHE A 170 5.31 3.57 31.72
C PHE A 170 5.49 2.41 30.74
N THR A 171 4.88 1.27 31.04
CA THR A 171 4.80 0.16 30.08
C THR A 171 3.62 0.41 29.14
N PRO A 172 3.82 0.44 27.80
CA PRO A 172 2.72 0.61 26.85
C PRO A 172 1.59 -0.40 27.08
N GLY A 173 0.35 0.06 26.94
CA GLY A 173 -0.84 -0.75 27.18
C GLY A 173 -2.12 0.05 26.94
N PRO A 174 -3.28 -0.62 26.91
CA PRO A 174 -4.56 0.02 26.59
C PRO A 174 -5.05 0.98 27.67
N GLU A 175 -4.51 0.90 28.89
CA GLU A 175 -4.82 1.81 29.98
C GLU A 175 -3.54 2.18 30.73
N VAL A 176 -3.34 3.48 30.98
CA VAL A 176 -2.23 3.99 31.80
C VAL A 176 -2.79 4.98 32.82
N ALA A 177 -2.65 4.65 34.09
CA ALA A 177 -2.91 5.59 35.19
C ALA A 177 -1.61 6.29 35.58
N PHE A 178 -1.68 7.60 35.87
CA PHE A 178 -0.52 8.38 36.26
C PHE A 178 -0.83 9.32 37.42
N ARG A 179 0.22 9.60 38.19
CA ARG A 179 0.29 10.65 39.22
C ARG A 179 1.68 11.25 39.17
N VAL A 180 1.78 12.52 38.85
CA VAL A 180 3.08 13.19 38.65
C VAL A 180 3.04 14.63 39.12
N ASP A 181 4.18 15.10 39.61
CA ASP A 181 4.38 16.50 39.94
C ASP A 181 5.12 17.21 38.81
N VAL A 182 4.52 18.26 38.28
CA VAL A 182 5.08 19.04 37.17
C VAL A 182 5.19 20.51 37.55
N ALA A 183 5.96 21.27 36.77
CA ALA A 183 5.98 22.71 36.89
C ALA A 183 4.61 23.30 36.48
N ASP A 184 4.15 24.28 37.24
CA ASP A 184 2.98 25.09 36.92
C ASP A 184 3.38 26.17 35.93
N VAL A 185 3.21 25.91 34.64
CA VAL A 185 3.61 26.82 33.56
C VAL A 185 2.39 27.36 32.81
N PRO A 186 2.44 28.61 32.33
CA PRO A 186 1.41 29.14 31.44
C PRO A 186 1.26 28.26 30.19
N GLY A 187 0.01 27.91 29.83
CA GLY A 187 -0.27 27.04 28.68
C GLY A 187 0.10 25.58 28.89
N GLY A 188 0.33 25.14 30.14
CA GLY A 188 0.66 23.75 30.44
C GLY A 188 -0.40 22.78 29.92
N GLU A 189 0.04 21.71 29.27
CA GLU A 189 -0.81 20.72 28.63
C GLU A 189 -0.31 19.30 28.87
N ILE A 190 -1.22 18.36 28.67
CA ILE A 190 -0.93 16.94 28.52
C ILE A 190 -1.23 16.52 27.09
N VAL A 191 -0.28 15.80 26.49
CA VAL A 191 -0.37 15.25 25.14
C VAL A 191 -0.22 13.73 25.24
N VAL A 192 -1.20 13.01 24.71
CA VAL A 192 -1.28 11.55 24.74
C VAL A 192 -1.30 11.06 23.31
N GLU A 193 -0.46 10.07 22.99
CA GLU A 193 -0.40 9.43 21.68
C GLU A 193 -0.49 7.91 21.84
N ASP A 194 -1.27 7.28 20.96
CA ASP A 194 -1.48 5.83 20.93
C ASP A 194 -0.46 5.12 20.02
N ALA A 195 -0.66 3.84 19.71
CA ALA A 195 0.22 3.05 18.86
C ALA A 195 0.01 3.30 17.35
N ALA A 196 -1.13 3.85 16.96
CA ALA A 196 -1.45 4.23 15.59
C ALA A 196 -0.99 5.66 15.24
N GLY A 197 -0.62 6.44 16.25
CA GLY A 197 -0.23 7.84 16.15
C GLY A 197 -1.40 8.82 16.30
N ASN A 198 -2.59 8.39 16.75
CA ASN A 198 -3.64 9.33 17.10
C ASN A 198 -3.28 10.06 18.38
N VAL A 199 -3.70 11.33 18.47
CA VAL A 199 -3.27 12.23 19.55
C VAL A 199 -4.46 12.90 20.22
N THR A 200 -4.45 12.90 21.55
CA THR A 200 -5.34 13.72 22.39
C THR A 200 -4.54 14.74 23.17
N ARG A 201 -5.04 15.97 23.24
CA ARG A 201 -4.44 17.09 23.97
C ARG A 201 -5.43 17.67 24.95
N GLN A 202 -4.98 18.00 26.14
CA GLN A 202 -5.79 18.67 27.14
C GLN A 202 -4.96 19.68 27.92
N ALA A 203 -5.47 20.89 28.06
CA ALA A 203 -4.86 21.89 28.92
C ALA A 203 -4.99 21.48 30.39
N LEU A 204 -3.96 21.77 31.20
CA LEU A 204 -4.01 21.58 32.64
C LEU A 204 -4.78 22.70 33.35
N ARG A 205 -5.06 23.81 32.65
CA ARG A 205 -5.80 24.99 33.10
C ARG A 205 -6.55 25.66 31.96
#